data_AF-A0A8C2MAA0-F1
#
_entry.id   AF-A0A8C2MAA0-F1
#
_cell.length_a   1.000
_cell.length_b   1.000
_cell.length_c   1.000
_cell.angle_alpha   90.00
_cell.angle_beta   90.00
_cell.angle_gamma   90.00
#
_symmetry.space_group_name_H-M   'P 1'
#
loop_
_entity.id
_entity.type
_entity.pdbx_description
1 polymer ?
#
loop_
_entity_poly.entity_id
_entity_poly.type
_entity_poly.pdbx_seq_one_letter_code
_entity_poly.pdbx_strand_id
1 'polypeptide(L)'
;MLPKRRRVRAESPRRAVASSAPARFPGVSIYLAEPRMGRSRRAFLTSLARSKGFRILDTYSSEVTHVVMEQTSAKEAICWQKDMGAHLPGCPQPILLDISWFTESMAAGQPVPEEVRHRLEVAEPKKEPQSSVTMPTYACQRPTALTHHNVILSEALETLAEAAGFEGNEGRLLSFYRAASVLKSLPCPVTSLSQLQGLPHFGEHSSRVIQELLEHGACEEVERVRCSERHQTMKLFTQIFGVGVKTANRWYQEGLRTLDELREQPQRLTQQQKAGLQYYQDLSTPVGRADAEALQQLVEAAVRQTLPGATVTLTGGFRRGKSQGHDVDFLITHPEEGQEVGLLPKVMRHLQSQGLVLYHQHHRSHLDSTHLLRQNYTMDAFERSFCILCLPQPPHAALGGTLHPCPTWKAVRVDLVVTPNSQFPFALLGWTGSQVSHGAWGWGGSALRRAMGCLILSRRHFSMQLLRKTFSDSWASSTFLQSREMPDPACWPPHP
;
A
#
# COMPACT_ATOMS: atom_id res chain seq x y z
N MET A 1 49.82 -41.17 56.36
CA MET A 1 49.24 -42.20 57.25
C MET A 1 47.84 -42.54 56.74
N LEU A 2 47.60 -43.84 56.60
CA LEU A 2 46.54 -44.60 55.92
C LEU A 2 45.09 -44.35 56.41
N PRO A 3 44.03 -44.98 55.85
CA PRO A 3 43.91 -45.77 54.60
C PRO A 3 42.66 -45.46 53.73
N LYS A 4 42.72 -45.90 52.46
CA LYS A 4 41.56 -46.12 51.58
C LYS A 4 40.68 -47.25 52.14
N ARG A 5 39.37 -46.99 52.35
CA ARG A 5 38.38 -48.04 52.65
C ARG A 5 37.72 -48.59 51.38
N ARG A 6 37.81 -49.91 51.31
CA ARG A 6 37.35 -50.87 50.31
C ARG A 6 35.80 -50.84 50.22
N ARG A 7 35.25 -50.67 49.01
CA ARG A 7 33.80 -50.85 48.77
C ARG A 7 33.45 -52.34 48.90
N VAL A 8 32.51 -52.61 49.79
CA VAL A 8 31.88 -53.92 50.02
C VAL A 8 31.05 -54.29 48.79
N ARG A 9 31.20 -55.54 48.34
CA ARG A 9 30.47 -56.16 47.25
C ARG A 9 29.06 -56.50 47.77
N ALA A 10 28.04 -55.75 47.35
CA ALA A 10 26.65 -56.12 47.56
C ALA A 10 26.23 -57.15 46.49
N GLU A 11 25.54 -58.18 46.94
CA GLU A 11 25.14 -59.36 46.17
C GLU A 11 24.28 -59.04 44.95
N SER A 12 24.49 -59.79 43.89
CA SER A 12 23.66 -59.80 42.68
C SER A 12 22.23 -60.22 43.02
N PRO A 13 21.19 -59.41 42.72
CA PRO A 13 19.84 -59.93 42.70
C PRO A 13 19.72 -60.93 41.55
N ARG A 14 19.20 -62.11 41.87
CA ARG A 14 18.90 -63.21 40.97
C ARG A 14 18.27 -62.72 39.66
N ARG A 15 18.73 -63.30 38.56
CA ARG A 15 18.15 -63.20 37.23
C ARG A 15 16.69 -63.68 37.31
N ALA A 16 15.75 -62.75 37.49
CA ALA A 16 14.34 -63.05 37.34
C ALA A 16 14.13 -63.39 35.85
N VAL A 17 13.91 -64.68 35.59
CA VAL A 17 13.40 -65.15 34.30
C VAL A 17 12.09 -64.42 34.10
N ALA A 18 12.07 -63.48 33.14
CA ALA A 18 10.87 -62.75 32.79
C ALA A 18 9.84 -63.76 32.26
N SER A 19 8.91 -64.13 33.12
CA SER A 19 7.65 -64.75 32.73
C SER A 19 7.04 -63.84 31.66
N SER A 20 6.86 -64.39 30.45
CA SER A 20 6.16 -63.76 29.35
C SER A 20 4.68 -63.72 29.69
N ALA A 21 4.28 -62.79 30.56
CA ALA A 21 2.88 -62.38 30.65
C ALA A 21 2.50 -61.79 29.28
N PRO A 22 1.40 -62.25 28.65
CA PRO A 22 0.96 -61.66 27.39
C PRO A 22 0.71 -60.17 27.60
N ALA A 23 1.30 -59.34 26.73
CA ALA A 23 1.13 -57.90 26.82
C ALA A 23 -0.37 -57.57 26.75
N ARG A 24 -0.82 -56.69 27.65
CA ARG A 24 -2.24 -56.36 27.81
C ARG A 24 -2.83 -55.64 26.59
N PHE A 25 -1.96 -55.12 25.72
CA PHE A 25 -2.31 -54.34 24.53
C PHE A 25 -1.57 -54.91 23.29
N PRO A 26 -2.08 -55.98 22.66
CA PRO A 26 -1.36 -56.70 21.59
C PRO A 26 -1.19 -55.88 20.30
N GLY A 27 -1.99 -54.84 20.08
CA GLY A 27 -1.90 -53.95 18.93
C GLY A 27 -0.89 -52.80 19.05
N VAL A 28 -0.20 -52.68 20.20
CA VAL A 28 0.72 -51.56 20.49
C VAL A 28 2.05 -52.09 21.02
N SER A 29 3.04 -52.11 20.14
CA SER A 29 4.45 -52.37 20.43
C SER A 29 5.25 -51.06 20.34
N ILE A 30 5.83 -50.63 21.46
CA ILE A 30 6.51 -49.35 21.59
C ILE A 30 8.03 -49.54 21.58
N TYR A 31 8.73 -48.71 20.82
CA TYR A 31 10.16 -48.53 20.90
C TYR A 31 10.49 -47.12 21.43
N LEU A 32 11.31 -47.04 22.47
CA LEU A 32 11.77 -45.78 23.04
C LEU A 32 13.11 -45.39 22.40
N ALA A 33 13.11 -44.32 21.59
CA ALA A 33 14.29 -43.89 20.85
C ALA A 33 15.29 -43.14 21.76
N GLU A 34 16.56 -43.55 21.71
CA GLU A 34 17.61 -43.02 22.59
C GLU A 34 18.21 -41.63 22.29
N PRO A 35 18.09 -40.98 21.10
CA PRO A 35 18.93 -39.83 20.74
C PRO A 35 19.04 -38.72 21.79
N ARG A 36 17.97 -38.47 22.55
CA ARG A 36 17.91 -37.47 23.64
C ARG A 36 17.36 -38.01 24.96
N MET A 37 16.96 -39.28 25.01
CA MET A 37 16.31 -39.90 26.18
C MET A 37 17.33 -40.50 27.17
N GLY A 38 18.52 -40.92 26.72
CA GLY A 38 19.57 -41.48 27.60
C GLY A 38 19.24 -42.85 28.22
N ARG A 39 20.26 -43.70 28.45
CA ARG A 39 20.07 -45.11 28.87
C ARG A 39 19.32 -45.28 30.20
N SER A 40 19.65 -44.47 31.20
CA SER A 40 19.02 -44.57 32.54
C SER A 40 17.53 -44.21 32.51
N ARG A 41 17.15 -43.17 31.77
CA ARG A 41 15.76 -42.75 31.65
C ARG A 41 14.97 -43.68 30.75
N ARG A 42 15.56 -44.19 29.66
CA ARG A 42 14.95 -45.28 28.88
C ARG A 42 14.65 -46.51 29.75
N ALA A 43 15.61 -46.97 30.56
CA ALA A 43 15.41 -48.12 31.45
C ALA A 43 14.27 -47.90 32.46
N PHE A 44 14.20 -46.70 33.04
CA PHE A 44 13.11 -46.31 33.93
C PHE A 44 11.74 -46.35 33.23
N LEU A 45 11.61 -45.71 32.07
CA LEU A 45 10.35 -45.67 31.30
C LEU A 45 9.94 -47.06 30.82
N THR A 46 10.90 -47.89 30.38
CA THR A 46 10.65 -49.29 30.02
C THR A 46 10.10 -50.09 31.20
N SER A 47 10.70 -49.95 32.40
CA SER A 47 10.22 -50.63 33.60
C SER A 47 8.82 -50.16 34.00
N LEU A 48 8.57 -48.85 33.94
CA LEU A 48 7.26 -48.25 34.22
C LEU A 48 6.18 -48.80 33.27
N ALA A 49 6.41 -48.78 31.96
CA ALA A 49 5.45 -49.23 30.98
C ALA A 49 5.18 -50.74 31.06
N ARG A 50 6.22 -51.56 31.27
CA ARG A 50 6.06 -53.00 31.48
C ARG A 50 5.24 -53.31 32.74
N SER A 51 5.44 -52.56 33.82
CA SER A 51 4.64 -52.71 35.05
C SER A 51 3.14 -52.41 34.83
N LYS A 52 2.82 -51.58 33.82
CA LYS A 52 1.44 -51.25 33.40
C LYS A 52 0.91 -52.13 32.26
N GLY A 53 1.66 -53.16 31.85
CA GLY A 53 1.23 -54.14 30.85
C GLY A 53 1.46 -53.74 29.39
N PHE A 54 2.21 -52.67 29.12
CA PHE A 54 2.60 -52.26 27.77
C PHE A 54 3.76 -53.09 27.22
N ARG A 55 3.75 -53.34 25.90
CA ARG A 55 4.82 -54.06 25.21
C ARG A 55 5.91 -53.08 24.76
N ILE A 56 7.04 -53.08 25.47
CA ILE A 56 8.22 -52.29 25.10
C ILE A 56 9.31 -53.18 24.50
N LEU A 57 9.73 -52.87 23.27
CA LEU A 57 10.78 -53.57 22.54
C LEU A 57 12.16 -52.96 22.85
N ASP A 58 13.12 -53.80 23.20
CA ASP A 58 14.50 -53.38 23.52
C ASP A 58 15.33 -53.08 22.25
N THR A 59 14.93 -53.67 21.12
CA THR A 59 15.51 -53.44 19.80
C THR A 59 14.45 -52.94 18.83
N TYR A 60 14.86 -52.09 17.88
CA TYR A 60 13.99 -51.67 16.80
C TYR A 60 13.83 -52.84 15.81
N SER A 61 12.58 -53.21 15.50
CA SER A 61 12.25 -54.35 14.65
C SER A 61 10.95 -54.11 13.87
N SER A 62 10.61 -55.02 12.97
CA SER A 62 9.35 -55.00 12.20
C SER A 62 8.08 -55.09 13.05
N GLU A 63 8.21 -55.46 14.32
CA GLU A 63 7.09 -55.53 15.27
C GLU A 63 6.77 -54.19 15.93
N VAL A 64 7.62 -53.17 15.75
CA VAL A 64 7.42 -51.83 16.31
C VAL A 64 6.26 -51.15 15.57
N THR A 65 5.29 -50.69 16.35
CA THR A 65 4.14 -49.93 15.83
C THR A 65 4.26 -48.44 16.16
N HIS A 66 4.87 -48.13 17.31
CA HIS A 66 5.00 -46.77 17.84
C HIS A 66 6.44 -46.52 18.25
N VAL A 67 7.01 -45.41 17.79
CA VAL A 67 8.32 -44.93 18.26
C VAL A 67 8.08 -43.67 19.07
N VAL A 68 8.53 -43.68 20.33
CA VAL A 68 8.42 -42.51 21.20
C VAL A 68 9.79 -41.87 21.32
N MET A 69 9.84 -40.56 21.06
CA MET A 69 11.04 -39.74 21.16
C MET A 69 10.79 -38.61 22.15
N GLU A 70 11.86 -38.14 22.81
CA GLU A 70 11.77 -37.07 23.81
C GLU A 70 12.62 -35.89 23.35
N GLN A 71 12.06 -34.67 23.45
CA GLN A 71 12.75 -33.43 23.08
C GLN A 71 13.28 -33.44 21.64
N THR A 72 12.60 -34.14 20.74
CA THR A 72 13.01 -34.32 19.34
C THR A 72 12.07 -33.54 18.44
N SER A 73 12.61 -32.74 17.52
CA SER A 73 11.80 -32.06 16.50
C SER A 73 11.30 -33.04 15.43
N ALA A 74 10.19 -32.72 14.76
CA ALA A 74 9.63 -33.56 13.69
C ALA A 74 10.64 -33.82 12.54
N LYS A 75 11.49 -32.82 12.22
CA LYS A 75 12.56 -32.97 11.23
C LYS A 75 13.62 -33.99 11.66
N GLU A 76 14.05 -33.94 12.92
CA GLU A 76 15.00 -34.91 13.48
C GLU A 76 14.40 -36.31 13.55
N ALA A 77 13.11 -36.43 13.90
CA ALA A 77 12.39 -37.71 13.97
C ALA A 77 12.31 -38.39 12.58
N ILE A 78 12.02 -37.63 11.52
CA ILE A 78 12.01 -38.14 10.14
C ILE A 78 13.41 -38.55 9.68
N CYS A 79 14.44 -37.75 9.99
CA CYS A 79 15.82 -38.12 9.67
C CYS A 79 16.21 -39.43 10.36
N TRP A 80 15.86 -39.59 11.64
CA TRP A 80 16.07 -40.82 12.39
C TRP A 80 15.32 -42.01 11.78
N GLN A 81 14.06 -41.82 11.37
CA GLN A 81 13.27 -42.89 10.74
C GLN A 81 13.85 -43.30 9.37
N LYS A 82 14.36 -42.35 8.58
CA LYS A 82 15.03 -42.64 7.30
C LYS A 82 16.32 -43.43 7.48
N ASP A 83 17.11 -43.05 8.48
CA ASP A 83 18.36 -43.75 8.85
C ASP A 83 18.07 -45.20 9.30
N MET A 84 17.07 -45.38 10.17
CA MET A 84 16.64 -46.71 10.63
C MET A 84 15.93 -47.53 9.55
N GLY A 85 15.20 -46.88 8.63
CA GLY A 85 14.48 -47.51 7.51
C GLY A 85 15.40 -48.04 6.42
N ALA A 86 16.58 -47.45 6.24
CA ALA A 86 17.61 -47.97 5.34
C ALA A 86 18.14 -49.36 5.76
N HIS A 87 18.00 -49.72 7.03
CA HIS A 87 18.45 -50.99 7.58
C HIS A 87 17.40 -52.12 7.51
N LEU A 88 16.12 -51.83 7.22
CA LEU A 88 15.01 -52.80 7.17
C LEU A 88 14.01 -52.45 6.03
N PRO A 89 14.33 -52.78 4.76
CA PRO A 89 13.43 -52.51 3.64
C PRO A 89 12.18 -53.41 3.68
N GLY A 90 10.99 -52.81 3.62
CA GLY A 90 9.70 -53.52 3.46
C GLY A 90 8.81 -53.66 4.69
N CYS A 91 9.15 -53.03 5.82
CA CYS A 91 8.31 -53.03 7.02
C CYS A 91 7.30 -51.85 7.03
N PRO A 92 6.11 -52.01 7.65
CA PRO A 92 5.20 -50.89 7.89
C PRO A 92 5.90 -49.81 8.71
N GLN A 93 5.73 -48.55 8.32
CA GLN A 93 6.37 -47.42 9.01
C GLN A 93 5.69 -47.21 10.38
N PRO A 94 6.45 -47.27 11.48
CA PRO A 94 5.88 -47.00 12.79
C PRO A 94 5.55 -45.52 12.94
N ILE A 95 4.58 -45.25 13.81
CA ILE A 95 4.12 -43.90 14.10
C ILE A 95 5.13 -43.21 15.01
N LEU A 96 5.60 -42.03 14.62
CA LEU A 96 6.57 -41.25 15.39
C LEU A 96 5.83 -40.32 16.35
N LEU A 97 6.07 -40.50 17.64
CA LEU A 97 5.36 -39.79 18.71
C LEU A 97 6.32 -39.07 19.66
N ASP A 98 5.85 -37.96 20.19
CA ASP A 98 6.47 -37.25 21.29
C ASP A 98 6.22 -37.98 22.63
N ILE A 99 7.08 -37.73 23.62
CA ILE A 99 7.00 -38.31 24.96
C ILE A 99 5.70 -37.98 25.70
N SER A 100 4.99 -36.92 25.31
CA SER A 100 3.66 -36.56 25.81
C SER A 100 2.66 -37.72 25.69
N TRP A 101 2.55 -38.36 24.53
CA TRP A 101 1.64 -39.50 24.34
C TRP A 101 1.95 -40.67 25.27
N PHE A 102 3.24 -40.96 25.46
CA PHE A 102 3.66 -42.02 26.37
C PHE A 102 3.27 -41.68 27.81
N THR A 103 3.50 -40.44 28.22
CA THR A 103 3.17 -39.95 29.56
C THR A 103 1.66 -40.03 29.83
N GLU A 104 0.84 -39.62 28.86
CA GLU A 104 -0.62 -39.68 28.96
C GLU A 104 -1.15 -41.11 28.95
N SER A 105 -0.57 -41.99 28.12
CA SER A 105 -0.87 -43.43 28.13
C SER A 105 -0.50 -44.09 29.46
N MET A 106 0.63 -43.69 30.06
CA MET A 106 1.00 -44.17 31.39
C MET A 106 0.02 -43.65 32.45
N ALA A 107 -0.42 -42.39 32.38
CA ALA A 107 -1.38 -41.83 33.32
C ALA A 107 -2.75 -42.54 33.23
N ALA A 108 -3.24 -42.79 32.02
CA ALA A 108 -4.50 -43.48 31.76
C ALA A 108 -4.43 -45.00 32.01
N GLY A 109 -3.23 -45.59 32.06
CA GLY A 109 -3.04 -47.03 32.24
C GLY A 109 -3.40 -47.88 31.02
N GLN A 110 -3.60 -47.24 29.86
CA GLN A 110 -3.87 -47.84 28.56
C GLN A 110 -3.41 -46.90 27.43
N PRO A 111 -3.14 -47.38 26.21
CA PRO A 111 -2.80 -46.52 25.08
C PRO A 111 -3.93 -45.52 24.80
N VAL A 112 -3.63 -44.22 24.84
CA VAL A 112 -4.61 -43.18 24.47
C VAL A 112 -4.67 -43.02 22.95
N PRO A 113 -5.79 -42.53 22.38
CA PRO A 113 -5.87 -42.20 20.97
C PRO A 113 -4.76 -41.25 20.52
N GLU A 114 -4.24 -41.49 19.32
CA GLU A 114 -3.18 -40.67 18.75
C GLU A 114 -3.74 -39.34 18.21
N GLU A 115 -3.68 -38.30 19.02
CA GLU A 115 -3.99 -36.93 18.59
C GLU A 115 -2.83 -36.28 17.80
N VAL A 116 -3.14 -35.25 17.02
CA VAL A 116 -2.16 -34.49 16.21
C VAL A 116 -1.02 -33.93 17.08
N ARG A 117 -1.32 -33.46 18.29
CA ARG A 117 -0.31 -32.93 19.23
C ARG A 117 0.72 -33.95 19.71
N HIS A 118 0.41 -35.24 19.59
CA HIS A 118 1.30 -36.32 19.96
C HIS A 118 2.27 -36.71 18.84
N ARG A 119 1.94 -36.39 17.60
CA ARG A 119 2.69 -36.87 16.43
C ARG A 119 3.86 -35.97 16.11
N LEU A 120 5.03 -36.57 15.93
CA LEU A 120 6.24 -35.92 15.42
C LEU A 120 6.23 -35.91 13.87
N GLU A 121 5.07 -35.65 13.28
CA GLU A 121 4.93 -35.41 11.85
C GLU A 121 5.23 -33.95 11.56
N VAL A 122 6.08 -33.68 10.57
CA VAL A 122 6.06 -32.37 9.95
C VAL A 122 4.72 -32.34 9.24
N ALA A 123 3.79 -31.51 9.72
CA ALA A 123 2.74 -31.06 8.84
C ALA A 123 3.47 -30.52 7.60
N GLU A 124 3.47 -31.27 6.49
CA GLU A 124 3.42 -30.64 5.17
C GLU A 124 2.44 -29.50 5.39
N PRO A 125 2.90 -28.24 5.32
CA PRO A 125 2.01 -27.14 5.65
C PRO A 125 0.80 -27.42 4.80
N LYS A 126 -0.35 -27.65 5.44
CA LYS A 126 -1.60 -27.41 4.76
C LYS A 126 -1.33 -26.04 4.18
N LYS A 127 -1.27 -25.97 2.86
CA LYS A 127 -1.51 -24.71 2.18
C LYS A 127 -2.89 -24.33 2.71
N GLU A 128 -2.94 -23.63 3.85
CA GLU A 128 -3.61 -22.35 3.86
C GLU A 128 -3.33 -21.79 2.47
N PRO A 129 -4.35 -21.44 1.67
CA PRO A 129 -4.07 -20.68 0.50
C PRO A 129 -3.36 -19.43 1.02
N GLN A 130 -2.02 -19.48 1.06
CA GLN A 130 -1.16 -18.35 0.92
C GLN A 130 -1.61 -17.85 -0.43
N SER A 131 -2.58 -16.94 -0.39
CA SER A 131 -2.71 -15.95 -1.42
C SER A 131 -1.39 -15.21 -1.35
N SER A 132 -0.33 -15.79 -1.93
CA SER A 132 0.87 -15.07 -2.28
C SER A 132 0.39 -14.14 -3.37
N VAL A 133 -0.24 -13.03 -2.95
CA VAL A 133 -0.63 -11.96 -3.84
C VAL A 133 0.69 -11.46 -4.39
N THR A 134 1.04 -11.95 -5.58
CA THR A 134 2.24 -11.50 -6.28
C THR A 134 1.96 -10.06 -6.70
N MET A 135 2.49 -9.12 -5.94
CA MET A 135 2.27 -7.70 -6.14
C MET A 135 3.42 -7.10 -6.98
N PRO A 136 3.16 -6.55 -8.18
CA PRO A 136 4.19 -5.88 -8.96
C PRO A 136 4.80 -4.70 -8.21
N THR A 137 6.11 -4.49 -8.38
CA THR A 137 6.86 -3.39 -7.74
C THR A 137 6.40 -2.01 -8.19
N TYR A 138 6.06 -1.85 -9.48
CA TYR A 138 5.72 -0.56 -10.07
C TYR A 138 4.22 -0.28 -10.03
N ALA A 139 3.85 0.94 -9.62
CA ALA A 139 2.45 1.36 -9.49
C ALA A 139 1.68 1.34 -10.82
N CYS A 140 2.35 1.59 -11.96
CA CYS A 140 1.71 1.51 -13.28
C CYS A 140 1.30 0.08 -13.69
N GLN A 141 1.79 -0.94 -12.99
CA GLN A 141 1.41 -2.34 -13.20
C GLN A 141 0.31 -2.79 -12.23
N ARG A 142 -0.25 -1.87 -11.43
CA ARG A 142 -1.25 -2.18 -10.40
C ARG A 142 -2.53 -1.39 -10.66
N PRO A 143 -3.71 -2.05 -10.72
CA PRO A 143 -4.96 -1.32 -10.54
C PRO A 143 -5.01 -0.79 -9.10
N THR A 144 -5.29 0.50 -8.95
CA THR A 144 -5.45 1.13 -7.63
C THR A 144 -6.74 1.93 -7.64
N ALA A 145 -7.77 1.37 -7.02
CA ALA A 145 -9.08 2.01 -6.93
C ALA A 145 -9.04 3.25 -6.02
N LEU A 146 -10.05 4.11 -6.14
CA LEU A 146 -10.14 5.31 -5.32
C LEU A 146 -10.42 4.97 -3.85
N THR A 147 -11.31 4.01 -3.61
CA THR A 147 -11.54 3.41 -2.30
C THR A 147 -10.74 2.11 -2.19
N HIS A 148 -10.21 1.83 -1.00
CA HIS A 148 -9.38 0.65 -0.77
C HIS A 148 -9.52 0.16 0.68
N HIS A 149 -9.04 -1.05 0.96
CA HIS A 149 -9.30 -1.77 2.20
C HIS A 149 -8.38 -1.42 3.38
N ASN A 150 -7.33 -0.65 3.12
CA ASN A 150 -6.21 -0.44 4.05
C ASN A 150 -6.01 1.04 4.40
N VAL A 151 -7.10 1.79 4.57
CA VAL A 151 -7.10 3.25 4.79
C VAL A 151 -6.19 3.63 5.96
N ILE A 152 -6.48 3.09 7.16
CA ILE A 152 -5.74 3.37 8.40
C ILE A 152 -4.23 3.14 8.22
N LEU A 153 -3.86 1.98 7.66
CA LEU A 153 -2.47 1.60 7.45
C LEU A 153 -1.77 2.52 6.44
N SER A 154 -2.44 2.83 5.33
CA SER A 154 -1.87 3.68 4.29
C SER A 154 -1.74 5.14 4.73
N GLU A 155 -2.71 5.68 5.47
CA GLU A 155 -2.69 7.06 5.98
C GLU A 155 -1.61 7.26 7.03
N ALA A 156 -1.36 6.24 7.86
CA ALA A 156 -0.25 6.26 8.81
C ALA A 156 1.10 6.36 8.09
N LEU A 157 1.33 5.53 7.07
CA LEU A 157 2.56 5.61 6.26
C LEU A 157 2.64 6.93 5.48
N GLU A 158 1.53 7.46 4.97
CA GLU A 158 1.50 8.77 4.29
C GLU A 158 1.79 9.93 5.25
N THR A 159 1.38 9.83 6.52
CA THR A 159 1.74 10.80 7.57
C THR A 159 3.25 10.82 7.81
N LEU A 160 3.88 9.63 7.89
CA LEU A 160 5.34 9.53 8.03
C LEU A 160 6.07 9.99 6.76
N ALA A 161 5.49 9.75 5.58
CA ALA A 161 6.03 10.23 4.30
C ALA A 161 6.01 11.76 4.22
N GLU A 162 4.90 12.39 4.62
CA GLU A 162 4.73 13.84 4.69
C GLU A 162 5.74 14.46 5.65
N ALA A 163 5.88 13.91 6.86
CA ALA A 163 6.86 14.38 7.83
C ALA A 163 8.30 14.27 7.32
N ALA A 164 8.67 13.14 6.71
CA ALA A 164 9.98 12.98 6.07
C ALA A 164 10.21 14.03 4.96
N GLY A 165 9.16 14.38 4.22
CA GLY A 165 9.20 15.46 3.23
C GLY A 165 9.50 16.83 3.84
N PHE A 166 8.90 17.15 4.99
CA PHE A 166 9.17 18.39 5.73
C PHE A 166 10.58 18.47 6.31
N GLU A 167 11.22 17.32 6.54
CA GLU A 167 12.62 17.21 6.96
C GLU A 167 13.61 17.23 5.78
N GLY A 168 13.12 17.17 4.53
CA GLY A 168 13.96 17.05 3.34
C GLY A 168 14.54 15.64 3.14
N ASN A 169 14.01 14.63 3.84
CA ASN A 169 14.43 13.24 3.71
C ASN A 169 13.67 12.54 2.58
N GLU A 170 14.10 12.78 1.34
CA GLU A 170 13.44 12.27 0.13
C GLU A 170 13.41 10.74 0.06
N GLY A 171 14.46 10.06 0.52
CA GLY A 171 14.55 8.59 0.52
C GLY A 171 13.50 7.95 1.42
N ARG A 172 13.30 8.52 2.62
CA ARG A 172 12.30 8.04 3.59
C ARG A 172 10.89 8.38 3.14
N LEU A 173 10.66 9.59 2.62
CA LEU A 173 9.41 9.99 1.98
C LEU A 173 9.00 8.98 0.90
N LEU A 174 9.91 8.66 -0.02
CA LEU A 174 9.61 7.80 -1.16
C LEU A 174 9.34 6.36 -0.73
N SER A 175 10.08 5.86 0.26
CA SER A 175 9.89 4.52 0.81
C SER A 175 8.49 4.35 1.40
N PHE A 176 8.05 5.29 2.25
CA PHE A 176 6.71 5.23 2.84
C PHE A 176 5.59 5.41 1.81
N TYR A 177 5.72 6.35 0.87
CA TYR A 177 4.73 6.50 -0.19
C TYR A 177 4.59 5.24 -1.05
N ARG A 178 5.69 4.54 -1.34
CA ARG A 178 5.66 3.29 -2.11
C ARG A 178 4.99 2.16 -1.32
N ALA A 179 5.28 2.04 -0.03
CA ALA A 179 4.62 1.07 0.84
C ALA A 179 3.11 1.35 0.96
N ALA A 180 2.72 2.62 1.20
CA ALA A 180 1.32 3.04 1.22
C ALA A 180 0.63 2.76 -0.11
N SER A 181 1.30 3.00 -1.25
CA SER A 181 0.78 2.68 -2.58
C SER A 181 0.45 1.19 -2.74
N VAL A 182 1.31 0.31 -2.24
CA VAL A 182 1.06 -1.13 -2.31
C VAL A 182 -0.16 -1.50 -1.48
N LEU A 183 -0.30 -0.97 -0.26
CA LEU A 183 -1.49 -1.20 0.57
C LEU A 183 -2.80 -0.77 -0.11
N LYS A 184 -2.77 0.35 -0.85
CA LYS A 184 -3.91 0.86 -1.62
C LYS A 184 -4.30 -0.06 -2.78
N SER A 185 -3.36 -0.85 -3.31
CA SER A 185 -3.61 -1.80 -4.39
C SER A 185 -3.99 -3.21 -3.91
N LEU A 186 -3.97 -3.49 -2.60
CA LEU A 186 -4.33 -4.81 -2.08
C LEU A 186 -5.85 -5.03 -2.17
N PRO A 187 -6.30 -6.24 -2.56
CA PRO A 187 -7.72 -6.56 -2.75
C PRO A 187 -8.47 -6.83 -1.44
N CYS A 188 -7.78 -6.85 -0.30
CA CYS A 188 -8.35 -7.13 1.01
C CYS A 188 -7.64 -6.33 2.12
N PRO A 189 -8.27 -6.19 3.30
CA PRO A 189 -7.62 -5.63 4.47
C PRO A 189 -6.45 -6.51 4.91
N VAL A 190 -5.34 -5.90 5.30
CA VAL A 190 -4.24 -6.58 5.99
C VAL A 190 -4.64 -6.74 7.45
N THR A 191 -4.60 -7.98 7.94
CA THR A 191 -4.97 -8.36 9.30
C THR A 191 -3.81 -8.99 10.07
N SER A 192 -2.75 -9.41 9.38
CA SER A 192 -1.55 -9.99 10.01
C SER A 192 -0.28 -9.58 9.27
N LEU A 193 0.83 -9.46 10.02
CA LEU A 193 2.11 -9.06 9.43
C LEU A 193 2.64 -10.06 8.38
N SER A 194 2.29 -11.34 8.52
CA SER A 194 2.64 -12.39 7.55
C SER A 194 2.14 -12.10 6.14
N GLN A 195 1.03 -11.36 5.97
CA GLN A 195 0.50 -10.98 4.66
C GLN A 195 1.37 -9.95 3.92
N LEU A 196 2.27 -9.26 4.63
CA LEU A 196 3.23 -8.34 4.02
C LEU A 196 4.47 -9.06 3.49
N GLN A 197 4.67 -10.33 3.86
CA GLN A 197 5.85 -11.08 3.46
C GLN A 197 5.88 -11.27 1.94
N GLY A 198 6.96 -10.82 1.31
CA GLY A 198 7.12 -10.87 -0.15
C GLY A 198 6.50 -9.70 -0.91
N LEU A 199 5.79 -8.78 -0.23
CA LEU A 199 5.34 -7.54 -0.86
C LEU A 199 6.51 -6.56 -1.02
N PRO A 200 6.58 -5.83 -2.16
CA PRO A 200 7.65 -4.86 -2.38
C PRO A 200 7.51 -3.64 -1.46
N HIS A 201 8.63 -3.00 -1.15
CA HIS A 201 8.74 -1.75 -0.38
C HIS A 201 8.41 -1.83 1.13
N PHE A 202 8.17 -3.02 1.68
CA PHE A 202 8.06 -3.24 3.12
C PHE A 202 9.40 -3.66 3.71
N GLY A 203 10.17 -2.67 4.18
CA GLY A 203 11.33 -2.89 5.04
C GLY A 203 10.93 -3.00 6.52
N GLU A 204 11.91 -3.25 7.38
CA GLU A 204 11.73 -3.40 8.84
C GLU A 204 10.91 -2.25 9.46
N HIS A 205 11.21 -1.00 9.08
CA HIS A 205 10.50 0.18 9.62
C HIS A 205 9.02 0.19 9.22
N SER A 206 8.69 0.09 7.94
CA SER A 206 7.30 0.06 7.48
C SER A 206 6.54 -1.11 8.12
N SER A 207 7.16 -2.29 8.20
CA SER A 207 6.56 -3.47 8.82
C SER A 207 6.28 -3.27 10.31
N ARG A 208 7.20 -2.66 11.07
CA ARG A 208 6.99 -2.30 12.49
C ARG A 208 5.81 -1.35 12.67
N VAL A 209 5.70 -0.32 11.83
CA VAL A 209 4.57 0.63 11.89
C VAL A 209 3.24 -0.09 11.64
N ILE A 210 3.19 -0.99 10.65
CA ILE A 210 1.98 -1.78 10.40
C ILE A 210 1.69 -2.73 11.55
N GLN A 211 2.70 -3.38 12.12
CA GLN A 211 2.52 -4.27 13.27
C GLN A 211 1.88 -3.55 14.46
N GLU A 212 2.42 -2.39 14.85
CA GLU A 212 1.86 -1.60 15.96
C GLU A 212 0.40 -1.20 15.70
N LEU A 213 0.07 -0.81 14.46
CA LEU A 213 -1.31 -0.47 14.08
C LEU A 213 -2.26 -1.67 14.15
N LEU A 214 -1.80 -2.86 13.77
CA LEU A 214 -2.60 -4.08 13.84
C LEU A 214 -2.81 -4.55 15.29
N GLU A 215 -1.79 -4.44 16.13
CA GLU A 215 -1.81 -4.93 17.52
C GLU A 215 -2.52 -3.95 18.47
N HIS A 216 -2.28 -2.65 18.32
CA HIS A 216 -2.72 -1.63 19.27
C HIS A 216 -3.75 -0.65 18.69
N GLY A 217 -4.01 -0.68 17.38
CA GLY A 217 -4.86 0.30 16.69
C GLY A 217 -4.20 1.67 16.48
N ALA A 218 -2.98 1.88 17.00
CA ALA A 218 -2.22 3.11 16.90
C ALA A 218 -0.71 2.81 16.84
N CYS A 219 0.06 3.70 16.20
CA CYS A 219 1.52 3.64 16.19
C CYS A 219 2.08 4.89 16.87
N GLU A 220 2.92 4.70 17.88
CA GLU A 220 3.43 5.80 18.72
C GLU A 220 4.22 6.82 17.89
N GLU A 221 5.01 6.35 16.90
CA GLU A 221 5.75 7.24 16.00
C GLU A 221 4.81 8.14 15.19
N VAL A 222 3.72 7.58 14.67
CA VAL A 222 2.74 8.32 13.86
C VAL A 222 2.03 9.37 14.72
N GLU A 223 1.61 9.00 15.93
CA GLU A 223 0.95 9.93 16.85
C GLU A 223 1.90 11.04 17.32
N ARG A 224 3.17 10.71 17.60
CA ARG A 224 4.19 11.70 17.93
C ARG A 224 4.41 12.69 16.78
N VAL A 225 4.42 12.22 15.53
CA VAL A 225 4.50 13.11 14.35
C VAL A 225 3.27 14.01 14.28
N ARG A 226 2.05 13.46 14.39
CA ARG A 226 0.79 14.22 14.35
C ARG A 226 0.72 15.30 15.43
N CYS A 227 1.21 15.00 16.62
CA CYS A 227 1.21 15.92 17.76
C CYS A 227 2.39 16.89 17.77
N SER A 228 3.38 16.72 16.90
CA SER A 228 4.56 17.60 16.90
C SER A 228 4.22 18.99 16.35
N GLU A 229 4.59 20.03 17.09
CA GLU A 229 4.46 21.43 16.68
C GLU A 229 5.09 21.67 15.29
N ARG A 230 6.24 21.03 15.06
CA ARG A 230 6.95 21.08 13.78
C ARG A 230 6.10 20.58 12.63
N HIS A 231 5.53 19.38 12.73
CA HIS A 231 4.72 18.82 11.65
C HIS A 231 3.45 19.65 11.43
N GLN A 232 2.75 20.03 12.51
CA GLN A 232 1.53 20.84 12.44
C GLN A 232 1.78 22.20 11.76
N THR A 233 2.84 22.89 12.15
CA THR A 233 3.20 24.19 11.56
C THR A 233 3.61 24.05 10.10
N MET A 234 4.43 23.05 9.78
CA MET A 234 4.85 22.81 8.40
C MET A 234 3.66 22.47 7.49
N LYS A 235 2.73 21.64 7.99
CA LYS A 235 1.49 21.30 7.29
C LYS A 235 0.61 22.52 7.09
N LEU A 236 0.42 23.33 8.12
CA LEU A 236 -0.33 24.58 8.05
C LEU A 236 0.24 25.53 6.99
N PHE A 237 1.55 25.77 7.02
CA PHE A 237 2.20 26.68 6.08
C PHE A 237 2.22 26.16 4.66
N THR A 238 2.44 24.86 4.44
CA THR A 238 2.50 24.28 3.09
C THR A 238 1.13 24.14 2.42
N GLN A 239 0.03 24.29 3.17
CA GLN A 239 -1.32 24.41 2.61
C GLN A 239 -1.59 25.79 1.99
N ILE A 240 -0.78 26.81 2.29
CA ILE A 240 -0.92 28.14 1.69
C ILE A 240 -0.46 28.08 0.22
N PHE A 241 -1.32 28.49 -0.70
CA PHE A 241 -0.93 28.58 -2.11
C PHE A 241 0.28 29.51 -2.30
N GLY A 242 1.32 29.01 -2.97
CA GLY A 242 2.60 29.70 -3.15
C GLY A 242 3.65 29.44 -2.06
N VAL A 243 3.38 28.53 -1.12
CA VAL A 243 4.32 28.15 -0.06
C VAL A 243 4.73 26.69 -0.21
N GLY A 244 6.00 26.47 -0.56
CA GLY A 244 6.62 25.15 -0.55
C GLY A 244 7.38 24.85 0.73
N VAL A 245 7.86 23.61 0.88
CA VAL A 245 8.62 23.12 2.06
C VAL A 245 9.77 24.04 2.45
N LYS A 246 10.54 24.57 1.48
CA LYS A 246 11.67 25.48 1.77
C LYS A 246 11.22 26.77 2.46
N THR A 247 10.15 27.39 1.95
CA THR A 247 9.59 28.63 2.51
C THR A 247 9.00 28.37 3.89
N ALA A 248 8.21 27.30 4.03
CA ALA A 248 7.63 26.90 5.31
C ALA A 248 8.71 26.59 6.36
N ASN A 249 9.77 25.88 5.97
CA ASN A 249 10.87 25.56 6.87
C ASN A 249 11.58 26.82 7.36
N ARG A 250 11.85 27.77 6.45
CA ARG A 250 12.44 29.06 6.81
C ARG A 250 11.57 29.81 7.82
N TRP A 251 10.25 29.93 7.56
CA TRP A 251 9.34 30.59 8.49
C TRP A 251 9.29 29.92 9.86
N TYR A 252 9.30 28.60 9.90
CA TYR A 252 9.37 27.86 11.15
C TYR A 252 10.67 28.14 11.92
N GLN A 253 11.82 28.16 11.22
CA GLN A 253 13.13 28.47 11.82
C GLN A 253 13.21 29.91 12.36
N GLU A 254 12.44 30.83 11.76
CA GLU A 254 12.29 32.21 12.24
C GLU A 254 11.31 32.35 13.41
N GLY A 255 10.69 31.26 13.86
CA GLY A 255 9.79 31.25 15.02
C GLY A 255 8.30 31.40 14.68
N LEU A 256 7.93 31.54 13.40
CA LEU A 256 6.52 31.67 13.00
C LEU A 256 5.79 30.33 13.15
N ARG A 257 4.56 30.37 13.66
CA ARG A 257 3.68 29.21 13.90
C ARG A 257 2.27 29.37 13.36
N THR A 258 1.79 30.59 13.14
CA THR A 258 0.39 30.85 12.78
C THR A 258 0.24 31.62 11.47
N LEU A 259 -0.97 31.59 10.89
CA LEU A 259 -1.29 32.37 9.70
C LEU A 259 -1.38 33.87 9.99
N ASP A 260 -1.76 34.27 11.20
CA ASP A 260 -1.91 35.67 11.58
C ASP A 260 -0.55 36.38 11.67
N GLU A 261 0.46 35.72 12.23
CA GLU A 261 1.84 36.24 12.22
C GLU A 261 2.35 36.47 10.78
N LEU A 262 1.94 35.64 9.81
CA LEU A 262 2.27 35.85 8.41
C LEU A 262 1.51 37.05 7.81
N ARG A 263 0.24 37.24 8.19
CA ARG A 263 -0.59 38.38 7.75
C ARG A 263 -0.07 39.71 8.29
N GLU A 264 0.53 39.71 9.48
CA GLU A 264 1.17 40.89 10.08
C GLU A 264 2.48 41.30 9.38
N GLN A 265 3.06 40.41 8.56
CA GLN A 265 4.32 40.64 7.84
C GLN A 265 4.14 40.60 6.30
N PRO A 266 3.20 41.36 5.71
CA PRO A 266 2.84 41.21 4.29
C PRO A 266 3.98 41.61 3.34
N GLN A 267 4.92 42.40 3.82
CA GLN A 267 6.10 42.87 3.07
C GLN A 267 7.01 41.70 2.64
N ARG A 268 6.98 40.59 3.40
CA ARG A 268 7.85 39.42 3.20
C ARG A 268 7.28 38.42 2.20
N LEU A 269 6.02 38.58 1.84
CA LEU A 269 5.25 37.63 1.05
C LEU A 269 5.31 37.97 -0.44
N THR A 270 5.45 36.93 -1.27
CA THR A 270 5.27 37.08 -2.73
C THR A 270 3.80 37.37 -3.05
N GLN A 271 3.51 37.88 -4.25
CA GLN A 271 2.12 38.11 -4.66
C GLN A 271 1.28 36.83 -4.65
N GLN A 272 1.89 35.69 -4.99
CA GLN A 272 1.26 34.38 -4.90
C GLN A 272 0.87 34.03 -3.46
N GLN A 273 1.79 34.25 -2.52
CA GLN A 273 1.59 33.95 -1.09
C GLN A 273 0.55 34.89 -0.47
N LYS A 274 0.54 36.16 -0.87
CA LYS A 274 -0.51 37.13 -0.48
C LYS A 274 -1.89 36.65 -0.92
N ALA A 275 -2.04 36.24 -2.19
CA ALA A 275 -3.30 35.70 -2.69
C ALA A 275 -3.68 34.38 -1.97
N GLY A 276 -2.71 33.49 -1.73
CA GLY A 276 -2.92 32.25 -0.98
C GLY A 276 -3.40 32.46 0.45
N LEU A 277 -2.87 33.47 1.16
CA LEU A 277 -3.34 33.84 2.49
C LEU A 277 -4.69 34.57 2.48
N GLN A 278 -4.90 35.44 1.49
CA GLN A 278 -6.14 36.20 1.33
C GLN A 278 -7.35 35.28 1.12
N TYR A 279 -7.19 34.24 0.31
CA TYR A 279 -8.27 33.29 -0.02
C TYR A 279 -8.12 31.95 0.71
N TYR A 280 -7.31 31.88 1.78
CA TYR A 280 -6.95 30.61 2.44
C TYR A 280 -8.16 29.78 2.87
N GLN A 281 -9.21 30.42 3.39
CA GLN A 281 -10.41 29.73 3.89
C GLN A 281 -11.14 28.98 2.77
N ASP A 282 -11.39 29.65 1.65
CA ASP A 282 -12.02 29.05 0.47
C ASP A 282 -11.12 27.98 -0.15
N LEU A 283 -9.82 28.26 -0.29
CA LEU A 283 -8.86 27.31 -0.88
C LEU A 283 -8.62 26.07 -0.01
N SER A 284 -8.89 26.15 1.29
CA SER A 284 -8.83 25.00 2.21
C SER A 284 -10.12 24.19 2.19
N THR A 285 -11.19 24.72 1.61
CA THR A 285 -12.47 24.01 1.47
C THR A 285 -12.40 23.07 0.26
N PRO A 286 -12.72 21.77 0.39
CA PRO A 286 -12.69 20.84 -0.73
C PRO A 286 -13.61 21.28 -1.87
N VAL A 287 -13.06 21.29 -3.09
CA VAL A 287 -13.80 21.56 -4.33
C VAL A 287 -14.62 20.33 -4.67
N GLY A 288 -15.93 20.49 -4.87
CA GLY A 288 -16.81 19.39 -5.26
C GLY A 288 -16.84 19.14 -6.77
N ARG A 289 -17.38 17.99 -7.19
CA ARG A 289 -17.56 17.66 -8.61
C ARG A 289 -18.39 18.71 -9.37
N ALA A 290 -19.48 19.18 -8.78
CA ALA A 290 -20.33 20.21 -9.37
C ALA A 290 -19.58 21.53 -9.62
N ASP A 291 -18.64 21.87 -8.73
CA ASP A 291 -17.80 23.07 -8.89
C ASP A 291 -16.81 22.91 -10.04
N ALA A 292 -16.18 21.74 -10.13
CA ALA A 292 -15.27 21.42 -11.23
C ALA A 292 -15.99 21.47 -12.58
N GLU A 293 -17.24 20.98 -12.65
CA GLU A 293 -18.06 21.01 -13.86
C GLU A 293 -18.51 22.45 -14.21
N ALA A 294 -18.90 23.26 -13.23
CA ALA A 294 -19.22 24.67 -13.45
C ALA A 294 -17.99 25.47 -13.94
N LEU A 295 -16.82 25.23 -13.36
CA LEU A 295 -15.56 25.81 -13.82
C LEU A 295 -15.18 25.34 -15.22
N GLN A 296 -15.45 24.07 -15.55
CA GLN A 296 -15.20 23.53 -16.88
C GLN A 296 -16.04 24.28 -17.92
N GLN A 297 -17.33 24.48 -17.67
CA GLN A 297 -18.21 25.23 -18.59
C GLN A 297 -17.74 26.68 -18.79
N LEU A 298 -17.33 27.34 -17.70
CA LEU A 298 -16.81 28.70 -17.72
C LEU A 298 -15.52 28.79 -18.55
N VAL A 299 -14.56 27.88 -18.34
CA VAL A 299 -13.30 27.83 -19.08
C VAL A 299 -13.54 27.45 -20.55
N GLU A 300 -14.40 26.48 -20.83
CA GLU A 300 -14.78 26.10 -22.21
C GLU A 300 -15.40 27.25 -22.99
N ALA A 301 -16.28 28.03 -22.36
CA ALA A 301 -16.89 29.20 -22.98
C ALA A 301 -15.83 30.26 -23.33
N ALA A 302 -14.91 30.55 -22.40
CA ALA A 302 -13.83 31.50 -22.62
C ALA A 302 -12.84 31.04 -23.70
N VAL A 303 -12.48 29.75 -23.70
CA VAL A 303 -11.61 29.14 -24.72
C VAL A 303 -12.26 29.17 -26.09
N ARG A 304 -13.53 28.77 -26.21
CA ARG A 304 -14.26 28.75 -27.49
C ARG A 304 -14.42 30.14 -28.11
N GLN A 305 -14.68 31.16 -27.29
CA GLN A 305 -14.75 32.55 -27.76
C GLN A 305 -13.38 33.08 -28.22
N THR A 306 -12.31 32.59 -27.62
CA THR A 306 -10.94 33.04 -27.91
C THR A 306 -10.34 32.32 -29.12
N LEU A 307 -10.57 31.01 -29.24
CA LEU A 307 -10.06 30.15 -30.30
C LEU A 307 -11.11 29.07 -30.63
N PRO A 308 -11.99 29.32 -31.61
CA PRO A 308 -12.94 28.33 -32.09
C PRO A 308 -12.23 27.05 -32.51
N GLY A 309 -12.77 25.88 -32.15
CA GLY A 309 -12.17 24.58 -32.43
C GLY A 309 -11.24 24.04 -31.33
N ALA A 310 -10.81 24.87 -30.39
CA ALA A 310 -10.04 24.40 -29.23
C ALA A 310 -10.91 23.57 -28.27
N THR A 311 -10.30 22.58 -27.64
CA THR A 311 -10.95 21.67 -26.68
C THR A 311 -10.36 21.84 -25.29
N VAL A 312 -11.19 21.65 -24.27
CA VAL A 312 -10.81 21.68 -22.85
C VAL A 312 -11.13 20.31 -22.27
N THR A 313 -10.18 19.72 -21.54
CA THR A 313 -10.33 18.42 -20.90
C THR A 313 -10.05 18.55 -19.41
N LEU A 314 -11.02 18.17 -18.57
CA LEU A 314 -10.81 18.01 -17.14
C LEU A 314 -9.80 16.89 -16.87
N THR A 315 -8.75 17.17 -16.11
CA THR A 315 -7.66 16.23 -15.77
C THR A 315 -7.56 16.02 -14.25
N GLY A 316 -6.37 15.73 -13.74
CA GLY A 316 -6.12 15.67 -12.30
C GLY A 316 -6.93 14.63 -11.54
N GLY A 317 -7.23 14.96 -10.28
CA GLY A 317 -7.98 14.09 -9.35
C GLY A 317 -9.40 13.77 -9.82
N PHE A 318 -10.10 14.75 -10.37
CA PHE A 318 -11.47 14.58 -10.84
C PHE A 318 -11.56 13.64 -12.04
N ARG A 319 -10.58 13.67 -12.96
CA ARG A 319 -10.52 12.69 -14.05
C ARG A 319 -10.31 11.26 -13.55
N ARG A 320 -9.64 11.08 -12.42
CA ARG A 320 -9.48 9.77 -11.75
C ARG A 320 -10.71 9.35 -10.91
N GLY A 321 -11.80 10.11 -10.97
CA GLY A 321 -13.06 9.79 -10.30
C GLY A 321 -13.19 10.34 -8.87
N LYS A 322 -12.28 11.21 -8.42
CA LYS A 322 -12.46 11.88 -7.11
C LYS A 322 -13.76 12.72 -7.12
N SER A 323 -14.55 12.59 -6.06
CA SER A 323 -15.72 13.44 -5.80
C SER A 323 -15.35 14.82 -5.27
N GLN A 324 -14.19 14.93 -4.63
CA GLN A 324 -13.63 16.17 -4.08
C GLN A 324 -12.13 16.32 -4.37
N GLY A 325 -11.66 17.56 -4.50
CA GLY A 325 -10.26 17.91 -4.76
C GLY A 325 -9.82 19.22 -4.11
N HIS A 326 -8.54 19.55 -4.19
CA HIS A 326 -8.00 20.83 -3.73
C HIS A 326 -8.03 21.91 -4.81
N ASP A 327 -7.98 21.48 -6.07
CA ASP A 327 -7.93 22.32 -7.26
C ASP A 327 -8.55 21.59 -8.46
N VAL A 328 -8.73 22.34 -9.56
CA VAL A 328 -9.28 21.83 -10.83
C VAL A 328 -8.25 22.02 -11.94
N ASP A 329 -7.83 20.92 -12.55
CA ASP A 329 -6.83 20.92 -13.62
C ASP A 329 -7.46 20.79 -15.01
N PHE A 330 -7.18 21.72 -15.91
CA PHE A 330 -7.64 21.67 -17.30
C PHE A 330 -6.48 21.60 -18.29
N LEU A 331 -6.59 20.65 -19.22
CA LEU A 331 -5.72 20.54 -20.38
C LEU A 331 -6.44 21.04 -21.62
N ILE A 332 -5.80 21.94 -22.35
CA ILE A 332 -6.36 22.63 -23.51
C ILE A 332 -5.49 22.32 -24.73
N THR A 333 -6.12 22.04 -25.87
CA THR A 333 -5.43 21.82 -27.15
C THR A 333 -6.29 22.32 -28.30
N HIS A 334 -5.72 22.43 -29.49
CA HIS A 334 -6.43 22.67 -30.74
C HIS A 334 -6.16 21.53 -31.73
N PRO A 335 -7.11 21.07 -32.55
CA PRO A 335 -6.88 19.95 -33.49
C PRO A 335 -5.82 20.26 -34.56
N GLU A 336 -5.76 21.52 -35.02
CA GLU A 336 -4.69 22.01 -35.90
C GLU A 336 -3.49 22.46 -35.06
N GLU A 337 -2.33 21.82 -35.29
CA GLU A 337 -1.08 22.09 -34.57
C GLU A 337 -0.62 23.54 -34.72
N GLY A 338 -0.23 24.17 -33.61
CA GLY A 338 0.31 25.52 -33.57
C GLY A 338 -0.74 26.61 -33.36
N GLN A 339 -2.03 26.32 -33.57
CA GLN A 339 -3.11 27.28 -33.31
C GLN A 339 -3.27 27.56 -31.81
N GLU A 340 -2.89 26.62 -30.95
CA GLU A 340 -2.94 26.76 -29.50
C GLU A 340 -1.91 27.74 -28.94
N VAL A 341 -0.90 28.14 -29.73
CA VAL A 341 0.23 28.95 -29.24
C VAL A 341 -0.25 30.34 -28.80
N GLY A 342 0.06 30.68 -27.53
CA GLY A 342 -0.30 31.99 -26.96
C GLY A 342 -1.79 32.14 -26.66
N LEU A 343 -2.50 31.02 -26.50
CA LEU A 343 -3.91 30.99 -26.16
C LEU A 343 -4.18 31.51 -24.75
N LEU A 344 -3.39 31.09 -23.75
CA LEU A 344 -3.69 31.40 -22.34
C LEU A 344 -3.76 32.91 -22.04
N PRO A 345 -2.85 33.78 -22.51
CA PRO A 345 -2.95 35.21 -22.28
C PRO A 345 -4.23 35.84 -22.83
N LYS A 346 -4.81 35.28 -23.90
CA LYS A 346 -6.07 35.75 -24.47
C LYS A 346 -7.26 35.28 -23.62
N VAL A 347 -7.28 33.99 -23.24
CA VAL A 347 -8.30 33.40 -22.36
C VAL A 347 -8.31 34.11 -21.00
N MET A 348 -7.15 34.33 -20.39
CA MET A 348 -7.05 35.00 -19.09
C MET A 348 -7.56 36.44 -19.14
N ARG A 349 -7.29 37.19 -20.22
CA ARG A 349 -7.84 38.54 -20.40
C ARG A 349 -9.37 38.54 -20.51
N HIS A 350 -9.93 37.55 -21.20
CA HIS A 350 -11.39 37.39 -21.28
C HIS A 350 -11.99 37.13 -19.89
N LEU A 351 -11.45 36.17 -19.15
CA LEU A 351 -11.89 35.88 -17.78
C LEU A 351 -11.73 37.09 -16.84
N GLN A 352 -10.64 37.85 -16.98
CA GLN A 352 -10.39 39.08 -16.22
C GLN A 352 -11.44 40.16 -16.53
N SER A 353 -11.81 40.36 -17.80
CA SER A 353 -12.84 41.33 -18.18
C SER A 353 -14.22 41.02 -17.60
N GLN A 354 -14.45 39.78 -17.17
CA GLN A 354 -15.68 39.33 -16.50
C GLN A 354 -15.57 39.37 -14.96
N GLY A 355 -14.43 39.81 -14.41
CA GLY A 355 -14.20 39.83 -12.96
C GLY A 355 -14.00 38.44 -12.34
N LEU A 356 -13.69 37.42 -13.14
CA LEU A 356 -13.63 36.02 -12.67
C LEU A 356 -12.24 35.59 -12.19
N VAL A 357 -11.22 36.45 -12.30
CA VAL A 357 -9.83 36.12 -11.97
C VAL A 357 -9.41 36.90 -10.72
N LEU A 358 -9.15 36.17 -9.63
CA LEU A 358 -8.68 36.74 -8.36
C LEU A 358 -7.15 36.77 -8.29
N TYR A 359 -6.51 35.78 -8.90
CA TYR A 359 -5.07 35.70 -9.07
C TYR A 359 -4.76 34.86 -10.31
N HIS A 360 -3.68 35.18 -11.02
CA HIS A 360 -3.09 34.24 -11.96
C HIS A 360 -1.59 34.46 -12.12
N GLN A 361 -0.86 33.37 -12.42
CA GLN A 361 0.54 33.42 -12.78
C GLN A 361 0.78 32.64 -14.07
N HIS A 362 0.99 33.39 -15.15
CA HIS A 362 1.25 32.85 -16.48
C HIS A 362 2.72 32.41 -16.60
N HIS A 363 2.92 31.23 -17.18
CA HIS A 363 4.21 30.70 -17.60
C HIS A 363 4.13 30.41 -19.09
N ARG A 364 5.05 31.01 -19.85
CA ARG A 364 5.16 30.80 -21.30
C ARG A 364 5.63 29.39 -21.61
N SER A 365 5.27 28.91 -22.80
CA SER A 365 5.88 27.69 -23.33
C SER A 365 7.38 27.92 -23.55
N HIS A 366 8.19 26.92 -23.19
CA HIS A 366 9.63 26.87 -23.46
C HIS A 366 10.00 25.85 -24.55
N LEU A 367 9.01 25.33 -25.29
CA LEU A 367 9.25 24.51 -26.47
C LEU A 367 9.73 25.38 -27.64
N ASP A 368 11.01 25.76 -27.63
CA ASP A 368 11.66 26.38 -28.80
C ASP A 368 12.14 25.30 -29.81
N SER A 369 12.21 25.66 -31.09
CA SER A 369 12.75 24.83 -32.17
C SER A 369 14.17 24.32 -31.89
N THR A 370 14.95 25.03 -31.07
CA THR A 370 16.31 24.67 -30.65
C THR A 370 16.33 23.67 -29.47
N HIS A 371 15.27 23.65 -28.65
CA HIS A 371 15.09 22.66 -27.58
C HIS A 371 14.76 21.26 -28.13
N LEU A 372 14.35 21.17 -29.40
CA LEU A 372 14.19 19.90 -30.11
C LEU A 372 15.47 19.05 -30.13
N LEU A 373 16.64 19.70 -30.06
CA LEU A 373 17.95 19.06 -30.10
C LEU A 373 18.43 18.58 -28.72
N ARG A 374 17.86 19.11 -27.62
CA ARG A 374 18.49 19.02 -26.28
C ARG A 374 17.89 17.97 -25.33
N GLN A 375 17.02 17.11 -25.84
CA GLN A 375 16.54 15.90 -25.15
C GLN A 375 16.09 16.08 -23.68
N ASN A 376 15.49 17.22 -23.34
CA ASN A 376 14.97 17.47 -21.98
C ASN A 376 13.62 18.18 -22.09
N TYR A 377 12.61 17.48 -22.60
CA TYR A 377 11.24 17.97 -22.47
C TYR A 377 10.81 17.78 -21.03
N THR A 378 10.15 18.77 -20.46
CA THR A 378 9.45 18.59 -19.20
C THR A 378 8.00 18.92 -19.45
N MET A 379 7.04 18.29 -18.76
CA MET A 379 5.65 18.79 -18.82
C MET A 379 5.55 20.24 -18.32
N ASP A 380 6.58 20.72 -17.60
CA ASP A 380 6.78 22.12 -17.22
C ASP A 380 7.23 23.01 -18.40
N ALA A 381 7.39 22.48 -19.60
CA ALA A 381 7.69 23.25 -20.79
C ALA A 381 6.42 23.79 -21.47
N PHE A 382 5.25 23.21 -21.19
CA PHE A 382 3.98 23.67 -21.75
C PHE A 382 3.57 25.04 -21.19
N GLU A 383 2.86 25.79 -22.02
CA GLU A 383 2.23 27.05 -21.58
C GLU A 383 1.22 26.72 -20.48
N ARG A 384 1.28 27.43 -19.36
CA ARG A 384 0.39 27.19 -18.21
C ARG A 384 0.05 28.46 -17.45
N SER A 385 -1.08 28.44 -16.76
CA SER A 385 -1.47 29.48 -15.80
C SER A 385 -1.97 28.84 -14.53
N PHE A 386 -1.35 29.20 -13.40
CA PHE A 386 -1.85 28.85 -12.06
C PHE A 386 -2.76 29.96 -11.58
N CYS A 387 -4.03 29.65 -11.35
CA CYS A 387 -5.07 30.64 -11.14
C CYS A 387 -5.80 30.43 -9.81
N ILE A 388 -6.36 31.52 -9.30
CA ILE A 388 -7.48 31.51 -8.37
C ILE A 388 -8.63 32.19 -9.10
N LEU A 389 -9.69 31.43 -9.38
CA LEU A 389 -10.88 31.92 -10.04
C LEU A 389 -12.00 32.15 -9.03
N CYS A 390 -12.80 33.18 -9.29
CA CYS A 390 -14.06 33.42 -8.61
C CYS A 390 -15.13 32.53 -9.25
N LEU A 391 -15.64 31.56 -8.49
CA LEU A 391 -16.74 30.70 -8.91
C LEU A 391 -18.05 31.20 -8.28
N PRO A 392 -18.98 31.77 -9.05
CA PRO A 392 -20.30 32.14 -8.53
C PRO A 392 -21.00 30.94 -7.90
N GLN A 393 -21.64 31.16 -6.75
CA GLN A 393 -22.45 30.15 -6.08
C GLN A 393 -23.93 30.51 -6.21
N PRO A 394 -24.84 29.53 -6.37
CA PRO A 394 -26.26 29.80 -6.34
C PRO A 394 -26.64 30.43 -4.99
N PRO A 395 -27.62 31.35 -4.94
CA PRO A 395 -28.12 31.87 -3.68
C PRO A 395 -28.63 30.72 -2.83
N HIS A 396 -28.09 30.53 -1.62
CA HIS A 396 -28.66 29.58 -0.68
C HIS A 396 -30.10 30.01 -0.34
N ALA A 397 -31.08 29.15 -0.61
CA ALA A 397 -32.42 29.33 -0.07
C ALA A 397 -32.31 29.33 1.46
N ALA A 398 -32.62 30.45 2.09
CA ALA A 398 -32.51 30.64 3.53
C ALA A 398 -33.47 29.69 4.27
N LEU A 399 -33.00 28.50 4.61
CA LEU A 399 -33.58 27.69 5.69
C LEU A 399 -33.13 28.33 7.00
N GLY A 400 -34.09 28.90 7.72
CA GLY A 400 -33.90 29.85 8.81
C GLY A 400 -32.83 29.45 9.83
N GLY A 401 -31.80 30.28 9.92
CA GLY A 401 -30.78 30.22 10.96
C GLY A 401 -29.87 31.43 10.81
N THR A 402 -29.71 32.19 11.90
CA THR A 402 -28.80 33.33 12.00
C THR A 402 -27.36 32.88 11.79
N LEU A 403 -26.85 32.96 10.56
CA LEU A 403 -25.43 32.82 10.25
C LEU A 403 -25.08 33.77 9.09
N HIS A 404 -23.90 34.37 9.19
CA HIS A 404 -23.35 35.41 8.34
C HIS A 404 -23.65 35.22 6.84
N PRO A 405 -23.91 36.30 6.07
CA PRO A 405 -24.14 36.21 4.63
C PRO A 405 -22.93 35.53 3.97
N CYS A 406 -23.15 34.31 3.47
CA CYS A 406 -22.15 33.58 2.71
C CYS A 406 -21.86 34.39 1.43
N PRO A 407 -20.59 34.58 1.04
CA PRO A 407 -20.28 35.26 -0.21
C PRO A 407 -21.01 34.59 -1.38
N THR A 408 -21.47 35.38 -2.36
CA THR A 408 -22.17 34.87 -3.56
C THR A 408 -21.27 34.10 -4.53
N TRP A 409 -20.04 33.82 -4.11
CA TRP A 409 -18.98 33.19 -4.88
C TRP A 409 -17.97 32.53 -3.94
N LYS A 410 -17.13 31.64 -4.47
CA LYS A 410 -16.00 31.07 -3.75
C LYS A 410 -14.72 31.11 -4.58
N ALA A 411 -13.58 31.34 -3.95
CA ALA A 411 -12.28 31.24 -4.60
C ALA A 411 -11.91 29.76 -4.85
N VAL A 412 -11.61 29.40 -6.09
CA VAL A 412 -11.19 28.04 -6.45
C VAL A 412 -9.85 28.09 -7.18
N ARG A 413 -8.92 27.23 -6.77
CA ARG A 413 -7.66 27.00 -7.49
C ARG A 413 -7.93 26.29 -8.81
N VAL A 414 -7.42 26.85 -9.90
CA VAL A 414 -7.54 26.27 -11.24
C VAL A 414 -6.20 26.31 -11.95
N ASP A 415 -5.77 25.19 -12.49
CA ASP A 415 -4.53 25.07 -13.26
C ASP A 415 -4.88 24.84 -14.73
N LEU A 416 -4.51 25.81 -15.58
CA LEU A 416 -4.73 25.74 -17.03
C LEU A 416 -3.43 25.40 -17.73
N VAL A 417 -3.47 24.43 -18.63
CA VAL A 417 -2.29 23.97 -19.39
C VAL A 417 -2.66 23.88 -20.85
N VAL A 418 -1.85 24.47 -21.72
CA VAL A 418 -2.00 24.37 -23.18
C VAL A 418 -0.90 23.50 -23.75
N THR A 419 -1.29 22.50 -24.52
CA THR A 419 -0.37 21.56 -25.20
C THR A 419 -0.65 21.55 -26.69
N PRO A 420 0.38 21.38 -27.53
CA PRO A 420 0.19 21.02 -28.93
C PRO A 420 -0.57 19.69 -29.06
N ASN A 421 -1.37 19.55 -30.13
CA ASN A 421 -2.19 18.37 -30.37
C ASN A 421 -1.36 17.09 -30.42
N SER A 422 -0.20 17.17 -31.08
CA SER A 422 0.74 16.06 -31.20
C SER A 422 1.26 15.52 -29.86
N GLN A 423 1.24 16.37 -28.81
CA GLN A 423 1.70 16.02 -27.46
C GLN A 423 0.55 15.80 -26.47
N PHE A 424 -0.69 16.06 -26.88
CA PHE A 424 -1.86 15.99 -26.02
C PHE A 424 -2.02 14.64 -25.28
N PRO A 425 -1.84 13.46 -25.90
CA PRO A 425 -1.98 12.19 -25.16
C PRO A 425 -0.97 12.03 -24.02
N PHE A 426 0.27 12.50 -24.20
CA PHE A 426 1.31 12.46 -23.17
C PHE A 426 1.02 13.49 -22.08
N ALA A 427 0.59 14.68 -22.48
CA ALA A 427 0.17 15.72 -21.56
C ALA A 427 -1.00 15.23 -20.68
N LEU A 428 -2.00 14.62 -21.31
CA LEU A 428 -3.18 14.08 -20.64
C LEU A 428 -2.80 12.99 -19.63
N LEU A 429 -1.92 12.06 -20.00
CA LEU A 429 -1.44 11.02 -19.09
C LEU A 429 -0.71 11.62 -17.87
N GLY A 430 0.20 12.57 -18.10
CA GLY A 430 0.96 13.19 -17.01
C GLY A 430 0.11 14.07 -16.07
N TRP A 431 -0.82 14.86 -16.61
CA TRP A 431 -1.73 15.69 -15.81
C TRP A 431 -2.90 14.91 -15.20
N THR A 432 -3.21 13.71 -15.68
CA THR A 432 -4.17 12.82 -15.02
C THR A 432 -3.64 12.28 -13.69
N GLY A 433 -2.34 12.07 -13.53
CA GLY A 433 -1.76 11.54 -12.29
C GLY A 433 -2.00 10.03 -12.07
N SER A 434 -1.84 9.48 -10.87
CA SER A 434 -1.58 10.15 -9.57
C SER A 434 -0.09 10.37 -9.28
N GLN A 435 0.27 11.34 -8.42
CA GLN A 435 1.67 11.52 -7.98
C GLN A 435 2.34 10.23 -7.43
N VAL A 436 1.55 9.27 -6.96
CA VAL A 436 2.01 7.94 -6.53
C VAL A 436 2.38 7.03 -7.70
N SER A 437 1.58 7.05 -8.78
CA SER A 437 1.90 6.39 -10.06
C SER A 437 3.19 6.97 -10.69
N HIS A 438 3.56 8.19 -10.28
CA HIS A 438 4.77 8.89 -10.70
C HIS A 438 5.98 8.54 -9.81
N GLY A 439 5.79 7.98 -8.61
CA GLY A 439 6.84 7.56 -7.66
C GLY A 439 7.62 6.29 -8.04
N ALA A 440 7.32 5.71 -9.21
CA ALA A 440 8.18 4.72 -9.86
C ALA A 440 9.54 5.32 -10.31
N TRP A 441 9.64 6.65 -10.45
CA TRP A 441 10.85 7.36 -10.88
C TRP A 441 10.94 8.66 -10.09
N GLY A 442 11.93 8.77 -9.19
CA GLY A 442 11.94 9.73 -8.06
C GLY A 442 11.68 11.20 -8.41
N TRP A 443 11.34 11.95 -7.35
CA TRP A 443 11.09 13.41 -7.21
C TRP A 443 9.66 13.93 -7.47
N GLY A 444 9.22 14.78 -6.55
CA GLY A 444 7.94 15.47 -6.57
C GLY A 444 7.77 16.32 -7.81
N GLY A 445 6.59 16.25 -8.43
CA GLY A 445 6.12 17.08 -9.54
C GLY A 445 6.99 17.07 -10.79
N SER A 446 8.24 17.52 -10.70
CA SER A 446 9.14 17.97 -11.74
C SER A 446 10.05 16.89 -12.37
N ALA A 447 10.16 15.67 -11.83
CA ALA A 447 11.01 14.63 -12.45
C ALA A 447 10.28 13.60 -13.29
N LEU A 448 9.01 13.25 -13.04
CA LEU A 448 8.23 12.60 -14.09
C LEU A 448 7.93 13.58 -15.24
N ARG A 449 7.92 14.89 -14.96
CA ARG A 449 7.95 15.89 -16.04
C ARG A 449 9.19 15.68 -16.91
N ARG A 450 10.37 15.47 -16.34
CA ARG A 450 11.60 15.08 -17.05
C ARG A 450 11.53 13.70 -17.73
N ALA A 451 10.95 12.68 -17.09
CA ALA A 451 10.90 11.32 -17.64
C ALA A 451 9.83 11.12 -18.74
N MET A 452 8.66 11.77 -18.66
CA MET A 452 7.74 11.85 -19.80
C MET A 452 8.31 12.69 -20.94
N GLY A 453 9.22 13.60 -20.61
CA GLY A 453 10.11 14.20 -21.60
C GLY A 453 10.90 13.22 -22.44
N CYS A 454 11.36 12.13 -21.82
CA CYS A 454 12.01 11.00 -22.50
C CYS A 454 11.05 10.15 -23.34
N LEU A 455 9.74 10.14 -23.05
CA LEU A 455 8.75 9.51 -23.93
C LEU A 455 8.40 10.39 -25.14
N ILE A 456 8.39 11.72 -24.97
CA ILE A 456 8.33 12.70 -26.07
C ILE A 456 9.56 12.55 -26.99
N LEU A 457 10.67 12.03 -26.48
CA LEU A 457 11.93 11.81 -27.21
C LEU A 457 11.99 10.60 -28.14
N SER A 458 11.15 9.58 -27.96
CA SER A 458 11.21 8.38 -28.80
C SER A 458 10.47 8.57 -30.13
N ARG A 459 10.77 9.65 -30.85
CA ARG A 459 10.36 9.85 -32.26
C ARG A 459 11.13 8.96 -33.24
N ARG A 460 11.97 8.04 -32.78
CA ARG A 460 12.73 7.13 -33.66
C ARG A 460 12.54 5.63 -33.45
N HIS A 461 11.82 5.16 -32.42
CA HIS A 461 11.53 3.72 -32.27
C HIS A 461 10.13 3.37 -31.73
N PHE A 462 9.34 4.33 -31.26
CA PHE A 462 7.92 4.08 -30.96
C PHE A 462 7.11 4.37 -32.22
N SER A 463 6.82 3.32 -33.00
CA SER A 463 5.98 3.45 -34.19
C SER A 463 4.64 4.10 -33.82
N MET A 464 4.31 5.21 -34.49
CA MET A 464 3.00 5.88 -34.44
C MET A 464 1.82 4.92 -34.71
N GLN A 465 2.09 3.75 -35.28
CA GLN A 465 1.08 2.70 -35.46
C GLN A 465 0.74 1.96 -34.15
N LEU A 466 1.62 1.91 -33.15
CA LEU A 466 1.33 1.17 -31.91
C LEU A 466 0.38 1.94 -31.01
N LEU A 467 0.47 3.28 -30.91
CA LEU A 467 -0.51 4.09 -30.15
C LEU A 467 -1.84 4.28 -30.89
N ARG A 468 -1.82 4.33 -32.24
CA ARG A 468 -3.07 4.18 -33.02
C ARG A 468 -3.68 2.78 -32.87
N LYS A 469 -2.90 1.72 -32.64
CA LYS A 469 -3.43 0.36 -32.41
C LYS A 469 -3.73 0.01 -30.95
N THR A 470 -3.08 0.64 -29.97
CA THR A 470 -3.33 0.37 -28.54
C THR A 470 -4.35 1.32 -27.95
N PHE A 471 -4.56 2.50 -28.56
CA PHE A 471 -5.57 3.46 -28.14
C PHE A 471 -6.65 3.77 -29.19
N SER A 472 -6.71 3.04 -30.32
CA SER A 472 -7.92 3.00 -31.16
C SER A 472 -8.55 1.61 -31.24
N ASP A 473 -9.87 1.66 -31.02
CA ASP A 473 -10.95 0.79 -31.46
C ASP A 473 -11.46 -0.35 -30.54
N SER A 474 -10.71 -0.88 -29.56
CA SER A 474 -11.31 -1.88 -28.63
C SER A 474 -11.64 -1.35 -27.23
N TRP A 475 -10.77 -0.52 -26.65
CA TRP A 475 -10.98 0.06 -25.31
C TRP A 475 -11.74 1.41 -25.30
N ALA A 476 -11.78 2.12 -26.42
CA ALA A 476 -12.50 3.39 -26.54
C ALA A 476 -13.96 3.23 -27.01
N SER A 477 -14.33 2.09 -27.64
CA SER A 477 -15.64 1.93 -28.29
C SER A 477 -16.57 0.87 -27.67
N SER A 478 -16.19 0.17 -26.59
CA SER A 478 -17.04 -0.91 -26.05
C SER A 478 -17.53 -0.72 -24.61
N THR A 479 -17.25 0.40 -23.92
CA THR A 479 -17.86 0.62 -22.59
C THR A 479 -18.00 2.07 -22.14
N PHE A 480 -17.75 3.05 -23.02
CA PHE A 480 -17.63 4.45 -22.58
C PHE A 480 -18.47 5.49 -23.32
N LEU A 481 -19.31 5.08 -24.26
CA LEU A 481 -20.30 5.94 -24.92
C LEU A 481 -21.56 5.14 -25.25
N GLN A 482 -22.53 5.07 -24.33
CA GLN A 482 -23.96 5.09 -24.66
C GLN A 482 -24.84 5.28 -23.41
N SER A 483 -25.50 6.44 -23.41
CA SER A 483 -26.91 6.64 -23.10
C SER A 483 -27.44 6.41 -21.68
N ARG A 484 -27.79 7.54 -21.06
CA ARG A 484 -29.06 7.68 -20.33
C ARG A 484 -30.19 7.12 -21.20
N GLU A 485 -30.92 6.15 -20.66
CA GLU A 485 -32.37 6.07 -20.79
C GLU A 485 -32.88 5.26 -19.59
N MET A 486 -33.70 5.89 -18.75
CA MET A 486 -34.46 5.24 -17.70
C MET A 486 -35.57 4.41 -18.36
N PRO A 487 -35.81 3.15 -17.97
CA PRO A 487 -37.01 2.45 -18.40
C PRO A 487 -38.21 2.81 -17.51
N ASP A 488 -39.30 3.26 -18.13
CA ASP A 488 -40.63 3.30 -17.53
C ASP A 488 -41.15 1.87 -17.25
N PRO A 489 -42.01 1.65 -16.24
CA PRO A 489 -42.37 0.32 -15.77
C PRO A 489 -43.69 -0.15 -16.39
N ALA A 490 -43.67 -1.11 -17.32
CA ALA A 490 -44.86 -1.88 -17.67
C ALA A 490 -44.55 -3.20 -18.39
N CYS A 491 -45.32 -4.23 -18.01
CA CYS A 491 -45.58 -5.48 -18.73
C CYS A 491 -44.56 -6.62 -18.60
N TRP A 492 -44.74 -7.44 -17.57
CA TRP A 492 -44.39 -8.87 -17.60
C TRP A 492 -45.52 -9.69 -18.21
N PRO A 493 -45.22 -10.72 -19.02
CA PRO A 493 -46.03 -11.93 -19.06
C PRO A 493 -45.20 -13.17 -18.66
N PRO A 494 -45.88 -14.28 -18.29
CA PRO A 494 -45.34 -15.28 -17.38
C PRO A 494 -44.58 -16.39 -18.11
N HIS A 495 -43.60 -16.97 -17.43
CA HIS A 495 -43.02 -18.25 -17.82
C HIS A 495 -43.89 -19.42 -17.31
N PRO A 496 -44.05 -20.50 -18.11
CA PRO A 496 -44.56 -21.78 -17.63
C PRO A 496 -43.60 -22.51 -16.70
#